data_AF-A0A7X3ML78-F1
#
_entry.id   AF-A0A7X3ML78-F1
#
_cell.length_a   1.000
_cell.length_b   1.000
_cell.length_c   1.000
_cell.angle_alpha   90.00
_cell.angle_beta   90.00
_cell.angle_gamma   90.00
#
_symmetry.space_group_name_H-M   'P 1'
#
loop_
_entity.id
_entity.type
_entity.pdbx_description
1 polymer ?
#
loop_
_entity_poly.entity_id
_entity_poly.type
_entity_poly.pdbx_seq_one_letter_code
_entity_poly.pdbx_strand_id
1 'polypeptide(L)'
;MGIIWQYLDKRGATANALRDYGRMEFIISHTDDKVKAVHEKMGGVSSPQFDGMPHTHNPHAAEDRMAEGMDEISVLRERYREAVEFMAWFKPAWEELTEDERYVLECFYMGADGPAVNAVCERFQIERNSAYRRKNRALSKLSVMLYGK
;
A
#
# COMPACT_ATOMS: atom_id res chain seq x y z
N MET A 1 -22.76 -8.79 -8.98
CA MET A 1 -21.90 -7.86 -9.75
C MET A 1 -22.78 -6.94 -10.58
N GLY A 2 -22.72 -5.62 -10.38
CA GLY A 2 -23.46 -4.67 -11.21
C GLY A 2 -22.89 -4.56 -12.62
N ILE A 3 -23.71 -4.19 -13.60
CA ILE A 3 -23.33 -4.07 -15.03
C ILE A 3 -22.12 -3.15 -15.23
N ILE A 4 -21.95 -2.14 -14.38
CA ILE A 4 -20.82 -1.17 -14.39
C ILE A 4 -19.45 -1.88 -14.35
N TRP A 5 -19.34 -3.01 -13.65
CA TRP A 5 -18.07 -3.75 -13.52
C TRP A 5 -17.59 -4.40 -14.83
N GLN A 6 -18.48 -4.57 -15.81
CA GLN A 6 -18.12 -5.08 -17.13
C GLN A 6 -17.37 -4.03 -17.97
N TYR A 7 -17.55 -2.75 -17.67
CA TYR A 7 -16.99 -1.63 -18.43
C TYR A 7 -15.79 -0.97 -17.74
N LEU A 8 -15.42 -1.42 -16.53
CA LEU A 8 -14.25 -0.92 -15.82
C LEU A 8 -12.95 -1.45 -16.46
N ASP A 9 -11.90 -0.63 -16.52
CA ASP A 9 -10.56 -1.08 -16.90
C ASP A 9 -9.94 -1.97 -15.81
N LYS A 10 -10.30 -3.26 -15.84
CA LYS A 10 -9.81 -4.28 -14.91
C LYS A 10 -8.30 -4.43 -14.98
N ARG A 11 -7.71 -4.24 -16.17
CA ARG A 11 -6.28 -4.43 -16.39
C ARG A 11 -5.48 -3.27 -15.78
N GLY A 12 -5.93 -2.03 -15.96
CA GLY A 12 -5.41 -0.86 -15.26
C GLY A 12 -5.58 -0.96 -13.74
N ALA A 13 -6.75 -1.40 -13.28
CA ALA A 13 -7.01 -1.63 -11.86
C ALA A 13 -6.05 -2.67 -11.24
N THR A 14 -5.81 -3.78 -11.95
CA THR A 14 -4.82 -4.79 -11.54
C THR A 14 -3.41 -4.22 -11.43
N ALA A 15 -3.00 -3.39 -12.40
CA ALA A 15 -1.70 -2.73 -12.37
C ALA A 15 -1.54 -1.76 -11.19
N ASN A 16 -2.62 -1.08 -10.80
CA ASN A 16 -2.62 -0.21 -9.62
C ASN A 16 -2.56 -1.03 -8.34
N ALA A 17 -3.36 -2.11 -8.23
CA ALA A 17 -3.30 -3.02 -7.08
C ALA A 17 -1.88 -3.59 -6.87
N LEU A 18 -1.18 -3.96 -7.94
CA LEU A 18 0.22 -4.41 -7.86
C LEU A 18 1.15 -3.35 -7.27
N ARG A 19 0.96 -2.06 -7.61
CA ARG A 19 1.77 -0.96 -7.07
C ARG A 19 1.44 -0.67 -5.61
N ASP A 20 0.19 -0.87 -5.22
CA ASP A 20 -0.27 -0.65 -3.86
C ASP A 20 0.15 -1.79 -2.92
N TYR A 21 0.45 -2.99 -3.44
CA TYR A 21 0.79 -4.17 -2.64
C TYR A 21 1.84 -3.89 -1.54
N GLY A 22 3.01 -3.36 -1.91
CA GLY A 22 4.07 -3.06 -0.95
C GLY A 22 3.68 -1.96 0.06
N ARG A 23 2.85 -0.99 -0.35
CA ARG A 23 2.31 0.03 0.56
C ARG A 23 1.35 -0.60 1.58
N MET A 24 0.51 -1.55 1.16
CA MET A 24 -0.43 -2.22 2.06
C MET A 24 0.28 -3.10 3.08
N GLU A 25 1.30 -3.84 2.66
CA GLU A 25 2.18 -4.59 3.58
C GLU A 25 2.89 -3.66 4.57
N PHE A 26 3.37 -2.50 4.11
CA PHE A 26 3.98 -1.50 4.99
C PHE A 26 2.99 -0.94 6.02
N ILE A 27 1.75 -0.66 5.61
CA ILE A 27 0.71 -0.18 6.53
C ILE A 27 0.44 -1.23 7.62
N ILE A 28 0.24 -2.49 7.24
CA ILE A 28 -0.04 -3.56 8.21
C ILE A 28 1.11 -3.72 9.20
N SER A 29 2.36 -3.69 8.72
CA SER A 29 3.53 -3.89 9.58
C SER A 29 3.86 -2.72 10.52
N HIS A 30 3.51 -1.48 10.15
CA HIS A 30 3.95 -0.29 10.91
C HIS A 30 2.81 0.49 11.59
N THR A 31 1.55 0.07 11.47
CA THR A 31 0.43 0.82 12.09
C THR A 31 0.49 0.77 13.61
N ASP A 32 0.82 -0.38 14.20
CA ASP A 32 0.85 -0.54 15.66
C ASP A 32 1.89 0.39 16.31
N ASP A 33 3.08 0.51 15.71
CA ASP A 33 4.13 1.42 16.16
C ASP A 33 3.67 2.88 16.06
N LYS A 34 2.97 3.24 14.99
CA LYS A 34 2.41 4.60 14.82
C LYS A 34 1.34 4.90 15.85
N VAL A 35 0.41 3.97 16.09
CA VAL A 35 -0.64 4.12 17.11
C VAL A 35 -0.01 4.28 18.49
N LYS A 36 1.03 3.51 18.81
CA LYS A 36 1.79 3.65 20.05
C LYS A 36 2.45 5.03 20.18
N ALA A 37 3.11 5.51 19.13
CA ALA A 37 3.73 6.83 19.11
C ALA A 37 2.69 7.96 19.33
N VAL A 38 1.50 7.83 18.75
CA VAL A 38 0.41 8.79 18.99
C VAL A 38 -0.06 8.74 20.44
N HIS A 39 -0.23 7.56 21.03
CA HIS A 39 -0.56 7.42 22.46
C HIS A 39 0.49 8.07 23.37
N GLU A 40 1.78 7.89 23.08
CA GLU A 40 2.87 8.53 23.81
C GLU A 40 2.80 10.07 23.69
N LYS A 41 2.52 10.59 22.49
CA LYS A 41 2.32 12.02 22.26
C LYS A 41 1.11 12.56 23.03
N MET A 42 -0.01 11.84 23.06
CA MET A 42 -1.22 12.24 23.79
C MET A 42 -0.96 12.37 25.30
N GLY A 43 -0.22 11.41 25.89
CA GLY A 43 0.14 11.42 27.30
C GLY A 43 1.31 12.34 27.67
N GLY A 44 2.01 12.90 26.67
CA GLY A 44 3.16 13.76 26.85
C GLY A 44 2.80 15.11 27.47
N VAL A 45 3.70 15.61 28.32
CA VAL A 45 3.60 16.97 28.87
C VAL A 45 4.27 17.95 27.90
N SER A 46 3.62 19.08 27.62
CA SER A 46 4.23 20.11 26.77
C SER A 46 5.46 20.69 27.46
N SER A 47 6.60 20.69 26.78
CA SER A 47 7.80 21.39 27.24
C SER A 47 7.61 22.91 27.13
N PRO A 48 8.03 23.71 28.13
CA PRO A 48 8.12 25.15 27.98
C PRO A 48 9.02 25.54 26.80
N GLN A 49 8.58 26.46 25.95
CA GLN A 49 9.39 27.05 24.89
C GLN A 49 10.13 28.27 25.45
N PHE A 50 11.46 28.28 25.35
CA PHE A 50 12.31 29.37 25.82
C PHE A 50 12.87 30.17 24.63
N ASP A 51 12.00 30.83 23.87
CA ASP A 51 12.36 31.70 22.75
C ASP A 51 12.40 33.19 23.11
N GLY A 52 12.12 33.53 24.38
CA GLY A 52 12.12 34.90 24.89
C GLY A 52 10.88 35.72 24.51
N MET A 53 9.88 35.10 23.87
CA MET A 53 8.65 35.77 23.44
C MET A 53 7.48 35.45 24.39
N PRO A 54 6.55 36.37 24.64
CA PRO A 54 5.33 36.08 25.39
C PRO A 54 4.46 35.09 24.61
N HIS A 55 4.10 33.97 25.24
CA HIS A 55 3.19 32.98 24.67
C HIS A 55 1.80 33.09 25.27
N THR A 56 0.78 32.81 24.46
CA THR A 56 -0.61 32.76 24.94
C THR A 56 -0.84 31.42 25.65
N HIS A 57 -1.25 31.47 26.92
CA HIS A 57 -1.58 30.27 27.68
C HIS A 57 -2.90 29.68 27.18
N ASN A 58 -2.86 28.47 26.62
CA ASN A 58 -4.05 27.68 26.30
C ASN A 58 -4.31 26.66 27.43
N PRO A 59 -5.32 26.88 28.30
CA PRO A 59 -5.65 25.94 29.37
C PRO A 59 -6.20 24.60 28.85
N HIS A 60 -6.69 24.54 27.61
CA HIS A 60 -7.23 23.35 26.96
C HIS A 60 -6.20 22.59 26.10
N ALA A 61 -4.92 23.02 26.09
CA ALA A 61 -3.90 22.43 25.21
C ALA A 61 -3.69 20.92 25.39
N ALA A 62 -3.98 20.38 26.58
CA ALA A 62 -3.96 18.95 26.82
C ALA A 62 -5.16 18.23 26.19
N GLU A 63 -6.35 18.81 26.29
CA GLU A 63 -7.59 18.30 25.71
C GLU A 63 -7.53 18.33 24.18
N ASP A 64 -7.05 19.44 23.61
CA ASP A 64 -6.85 19.59 22.17
C ASP A 64 -5.92 18.49 21.62
N ARG A 65 -4.79 18.24 22.31
CA ARG A 65 -3.85 17.17 21.92
C ARG A 65 -4.48 15.77 22.00
N MET A 66 -5.31 15.54 23.01
CA MET A 66 -6.01 14.26 23.15
C MET A 66 -7.04 14.07 22.03
N ALA A 67 -7.79 15.12 21.68
CA ALA A 67 -8.74 15.09 20.57
C ALA A 67 -8.02 14.81 19.24
N GLU A 68 -6.96 15.58 18.93
CA GLU A 68 -6.15 15.38 17.71
C GLU A 68 -5.55 13.97 17.64
N GLY A 69 -5.02 13.45 18.75
CA GLY A 69 -4.44 12.11 18.78
C GLY A 69 -5.50 11.02 18.58
N MET A 70 -6.71 11.19 19.09
CA MET A 70 -7.81 10.25 18.88
C MET A 70 -8.26 10.23 17.42
N ASP A 71 -8.33 11.40 16.77
CA ASP A 71 -8.63 11.51 15.34
C ASP A 71 -7.53 10.83 14.50
N GLU A 72 -6.26 11.06 14.83
CA GLU A 72 -5.12 10.42 14.16
C GLU A 72 -5.15 8.88 14.30
N ILE A 73 -5.40 8.36 15.50
CA ILE A 73 -5.54 6.92 15.74
C ILE A 73 -6.70 6.34 14.92
N SER A 74 -7.82 7.07 14.82
CA SER A 74 -8.98 6.62 14.06
C SER A 74 -8.65 6.49 12.57
N VAL A 75 -7.92 7.47 11.99
CA VAL A 75 -7.44 7.41 10.61
C VAL A 75 -6.44 6.25 10.40
N LEU A 76 -5.51 6.05 11.34
CA LEU A 76 -4.54 4.96 11.26
C LEU A 76 -5.22 3.58 11.26
N ARG A 77 -6.21 3.39 12.14
CA ARG A 77 -6.99 2.14 12.22
C ARG A 77 -7.83 1.88 10.98
N GLU A 78 -8.42 2.92 10.41
CA GLU A 78 -9.18 2.82 9.17
C GLU A 78 -8.27 2.34 8.03
N ARG A 79 -7.11 2.99 7.85
CA ARG A 79 -6.13 2.59 6.83
C ARG A 79 -5.61 1.16 7.03
N TYR A 80 -5.44 0.74 8.29
CA TYR A 80 -5.08 -0.64 8.60
C TYR A 80 -6.17 -1.62 8.18
N ARG A 81 -7.44 -1.32 8.48
CA ARG A 81 -8.58 -2.13 8.02
C ARG A 81 -8.60 -2.25 6.50
N GLU A 82 -8.50 -1.14 5.79
CA GLU A 82 -8.44 -1.12 4.32
C GLU A 82 -7.28 -1.96 3.78
N ALA A 83 -6.10 -1.87 4.40
CA ALA A 83 -4.93 -2.67 3.99
C ALA A 83 -5.14 -4.16 4.24
N VAL A 84 -5.73 -4.55 5.38
CA VAL A 84 -6.06 -5.95 5.68
C VAL A 84 -7.09 -6.49 4.69
N GLU A 85 -8.14 -5.74 4.39
CA GLU A 85 -9.15 -6.11 3.41
C GLU A 85 -8.55 -6.26 2.01
N PHE A 86 -7.70 -5.31 1.60
CA PHE A 86 -6.95 -5.38 0.36
C PHE A 86 -6.12 -6.66 0.29
N MET A 87 -5.35 -6.99 1.33
CA MET A 87 -4.49 -8.16 1.35
C MET A 87 -5.30 -9.46 1.33
N ALA A 88 -6.41 -9.51 2.05
CA ALA A 88 -7.31 -10.67 2.05
C ALA A 88 -7.91 -10.93 0.66
N TRP A 89 -8.20 -9.88 -0.11
CA TRP A 89 -8.69 -10.00 -1.49
C TRP A 89 -7.58 -10.30 -2.50
N PHE A 90 -6.42 -9.65 -2.37
CA PHE A 90 -5.34 -9.71 -3.36
C PHE A 90 -4.48 -10.98 -3.24
N LYS A 91 -4.08 -11.34 -2.01
CA LYS A 91 -3.08 -12.39 -1.73
C LYS A 91 -3.48 -13.77 -2.27
N PRO A 92 -4.74 -14.23 -2.16
CA PRO A 92 -5.12 -15.52 -2.74
C PRO A 92 -4.90 -15.57 -4.26
N ALA A 93 -5.24 -14.50 -4.99
CA ALA A 93 -5.02 -14.43 -6.43
C ALA A 93 -3.52 -14.33 -6.79
N TRP A 94 -2.73 -13.66 -5.97
CA TRP A 94 -1.29 -13.54 -6.12
C TRP A 94 -0.55 -14.88 -5.94
N GLU A 95 -0.99 -15.69 -4.97
CA GLU A 95 -0.39 -16.99 -4.66
C GLU A 95 -0.67 -18.05 -5.74
N GLU A 96 -1.78 -17.92 -6.48
CA GLU A 96 -2.14 -18.79 -7.63
C GLU A 96 -1.29 -18.56 -8.89
N LEU A 97 -0.53 -17.46 -8.94
CA LEU A 97 0.45 -17.24 -10.00
C LEU A 97 1.65 -18.18 -9.82
N THR A 98 2.35 -18.49 -10.91
CA THR A 98 3.63 -19.18 -10.80
C THR A 98 4.70 -18.22 -10.27
N GLU A 99 5.81 -18.76 -9.76
CA GLU A 99 6.94 -17.94 -9.34
C GLU A 99 7.44 -17.04 -10.49
N ASP A 100 7.54 -17.58 -11.70
CA ASP A 100 7.92 -16.82 -12.89
C ASP A 100 6.94 -15.68 -13.20
N GLU A 101 5.64 -15.91 -13.05
CA GLU A 101 4.61 -14.89 -13.28
C GLU A 101 4.70 -13.79 -12.22
N ARG A 102 4.85 -14.15 -10.95
CA ARG A 102 5.05 -13.20 -9.84
C ARG A 102 6.31 -12.37 -10.05
N TYR A 103 7.45 -13.01 -10.32
CA TYR A 103 8.70 -12.31 -10.55
C TYR A 103 8.60 -11.28 -11.68
N VAL A 104 7.98 -11.65 -12.80
CA VAL A 104 7.77 -10.69 -13.89
C VAL A 104 6.94 -9.50 -13.43
N LEU A 105 5.85 -9.73 -12.70
CA LEU A 105 4.99 -8.64 -12.22
C LEU A 105 5.67 -7.79 -11.15
N GLU A 106 6.43 -8.39 -10.24
CA GLU A 106 7.26 -7.70 -9.24
C GLU A 106 8.23 -6.73 -9.93
N CYS A 107 9.01 -7.21 -10.90
CA CYS A 107 9.93 -6.36 -11.65
C CYS A 107 9.23 -5.16 -12.30
N PHE A 108 8.06 -5.38 -12.91
CA PHE A 108 7.37 -4.33 -13.67
C PHE A 108 6.56 -3.35 -12.81
N TYR A 109 6.12 -3.73 -11.62
CA TYR A 109 5.14 -2.96 -10.85
C TYR A 109 5.53 -2.68 -9.40
N MET A 110 6.41 -3.47 -8.77
CA MET A 110 6.74 -3.36 -7.35
C MET A 110 8.12 -2.76 -7.08
N GLY A 111 8.84 -2.36 -8.14
CA GLY A 111 10.13 -1.72 -8.06
C GLY A 111 11.25 -2.69 -8.40
N ALA A 112 11.91 -2.44 -9.53
CA ALA A 112 13.21 -3.01 -9.85
C ALA A 112 14.23 -1.87 -9.85
N ASP A 113 15.44 -2.13 -9.37
CA ASP A 113 16.56 -1.22 -9.59
C ASP A 113 16.92 -1.25 -11.08
N GLY A 114 16.48 -0.22 -11.80
CA GLY A 114 16.70 -0.07 -13.23
C GLY A 114 15.55 -0.59 -14.12
N PRO A 115 15.78 -0.75 -15.44
CA PRO A 115 14.72 -1.11 -16.36
C PRO A 115 14.20 -2.53 -16.11
N ALA A 116 12.99 -2.65 -15.57
CA ALA A 116 12.30 -3.91 -15.28
C ALA A 116 12.41 -4.98 -16.38
N VAL A 117 12.31 -4.54 -17.65
CA VAL A 117 12.42 -5.43 -18.81
C VAL A 117 13.79 -6.09 -18.92
N ASN A 118 14.87 -5.41 -18.54
CA ASN A 118 16.23 -5.95 -18.61
C ASN A 118 16.40 -7.07 -17.57
N ALA A 119 15.93 -6.87 -16.34
CA ALA A 119 15.96 -7.89 -15.28
C ALA A 119 15.21 -9.17 -15.71
N VAL A 120 14.04 -9.01 -16.34
CA VAL A 120 13.26 -10.13 -16.89
C VAL A 120 13.98 -10.79 -18.06
N CYS A 121 14.57 -10.01 -18.98
CA CYS A 121 15.35 -10.56 -20.08
C CYS A 121 16.55 -11.37 -19.59
N GLU A 122 17.26 -10.88 -18.58
CA GLU A 122 18.43 -11.52 -17.99
C GLU A 122 18.06 -12.80 -17.23
N ARG A 123 17.03 -12.77 -16.36
CA ARG A 123 16.61 -13.96 -15.61
C ARG A 123 16.16 -15.10 -16.53
N PHE A 124 15.43 -14.79 -17.60
CA PHE A 124 14.85 -15.81 -18.48
C PHE A 124 15.63 -16.06 -19.77
N GLN A 125 16.70 -15.31 -20.03
CA GLN A 125 17.46 -15.35 -21.28
C GLN A 125 16.54 -15.18 -22.50
N ILE A 126 15.71 -14.13 -22.48
CA ILE A 126 14.73 -13.83 -23.53
C ILE A 126 14.87 -12.42 -24.07
N GLU A 127 14.36 -12.20 -25.28
CA GLU A 127 14.24 -10.87 -25.86
C GLU A 127 13.18 -10.00 -25.16
N ARG A 128 13.33 -8.67 -25.28
CA ARG A 128 12.40 -7.68 -24.70
C ARG A 128 10.95 -7.91 -25.09
N ASN A 129 10.69 -8.25 -26.35
CA ASN A 129 9.33 -8.52 -26.82
C ASN A 129 8.70 -9.72 -26.09
N SER A 130 9.49 -10.77 -25.87
CA SER A 130 9.05 -11.94 -25.11
C SER A 130 8.82 -11.60 -23.64
N ALA A 131 9.65 -10.76 -23.03
CA ALA A 131 9.45 -10.25 -21.67
C ALA A 131 8.13 -9.47 -21.53
N TYR A 132 7.84 -8.54 -22.46
CA TYR A 132 6.56 -7.82 -22.45
C TYR A 132 5.35 -8.72 -22.66
N ARG A 133 5.45 -9.75 -23.51
CA ARG A 133 4.38 -10.74 -23.69
C ARG A 133 4.13 -11.55 -22.42
N ARG A 134 5.19 -11.99 -21.72
CA ARG A 134 5.07 -12.67 -20.42
C ARG A 134 4.37 -11.78 -19.39
N LYS A 135 4.81 -10.52 -19.26
CA LYS A 135 4.16 -9.53 -18.39
C LYS A 135 2.69 -9.38 -18.71
N ASN A 136 2.35 -9.21 -19.99
CA ASN A 136 0.97 -9.01 -20.41
C ASN A 136 0.09 -10.22 -20.09
N ARG A 137 0.61 -11.45 -20.25
CA ARG A 137 -0.10 -12.68 -19.92
C ARG A 137 -0.31 -12.83 -18.41
N ALA A 138 0.75 -12.63 -17.61
CA ALA A 138 0.67 -12.68 -16.16
C ALA A 138 -0.34 -11.66 -15.61
N LEU A 139 -0.30 -10.41 -16.12
CA LEU A 139 -1.23 -9.36 -15.69
C LEU A 139 -2.68 -9.69 -16.07
N SER A 140 -2.91 -10.24 -17.27
CA SER A 140 -4.25 -10.66 -17.68
C SER A 140 -4.76 -11.83 -16.84
N LYS A 141 -3.90 -12.80 -16.51
CA LYS A 141 -4.25 -13.92 -15.62
C LYS A 141 -4.67 -13.42 -14.24
N LEU A 142 -3.85 -12.55 -13.62
CA LEU A 142 -4.15 -11.96 -12.33
C LEU A 142 -5.45 -11.12 -12.36
N SER A 143 -5.66 -10.33 -13.41
CA SER A 143 -6.90 -9.55 -13.60
C SER A 143 -8.15 -10.43 -13.61
N VAL A 144 -8.09 -11.59 -14.26
CA VAL A 144 -9.19 -12.56 -14.26
C VAL A 144 -9.39 -13.15 -12.86
N MET A 145 -8.32 -13.48 -12.13
CA MET A 145 -8.43 -14.00 -10.77
C MET A 145 -9.05 -12.99 -9.79
N LEU A 146 -8.72 -11.71 -9.94
CA LEU A 146 -9.22 -10.63 -9.08
C LEU A 146 -10.65 -10.18 -9.40
N TYR A 147 -11.02 -10.15 -10.69
CA TYR A 147 -12.24 -9.48 -11.17
C TYR A 147 -13.13 -10.32 -12.11
N GLY A 148 -12.79 -11.59 -12.35
CA GLY A 148 -13.37 -12.46 -13.38
C GLY A 148 -14.55 -13.32 -12.94
N LYS A 149 -15.25 -12.98 -11.85
CA LYS A 149 -16.56 -13.56 -11.52
C LYS A 149 -17.71 -12.71 -12.06
#